data_AF-F2LLG0-F1
#
_entry.id   AF-F2LLG0-F1
#
_cell.length_a   1.000
_cell.length_b   1.000
_cell.length_c   1.000
_cell.angle_alpha   90.00
_cell.angle_beta   90.00
_cell.angle_gamma   90.00
#
_symmetry.space_group_name_H-M   'P 1'
#
loop_
_entity.id
_entity.type
_entity.pdbx_description
1 polymer ?
#
loop_
_entity_poly.entity_id
_entity_poly.type
_entity_poly.pdbx_seq_one_letter_code
_entity_poly.pdbx_strand_id
1 'polypeptide(L)'
;MSAKPSTNTTSTPGERAWALFRVMQEKNLIPDGYVEGLTQLMSEQFDPANGARVVARAWVDPEFRELLLKDGTAACAQFGYTGPQGEYIVALEDTSTLKNVIVCSLCSCTNWPVLGLPPEWYKGFEYRARLVREGRTVLRELGTNLPEDVVVKVWDTTAESRYLVLPVRPAGTDGMSEAQLQALVTKDVLIGVALPRVG
;
A
#
# COMPACT_ATOMS: atom_id res chain seq x y z
N MET A 1 -41.90 29.02 -31.31
CA MET A 1 -40.57 29.42 -30.81
C MET A 1 -39.88 28.16 -30.29
N SER A 2 -39.05 27.50 -31.11
CA SER A 2 -38.29 26.32 -30.66
C SER A 2 -37.14 26.77 -29.77
N ALA A 3 -37.13 26.31 -28.52
CA ALA A 3 -35.98 26.47 -27.65
C ALA A 3 -34.79 25.72 -28.27
N LYS A 4 -33.66 26.42 -28.48
CA LYS A 4 -32.40 25.79 -28.87
C LYS A 4 -31.93 24.89 -27.72
N PRO A 5 -31.53 23.63 -27.96
CA PRO A 5 -30.92 22.81 -26.92
C PRO A 5 -29.59 23.47 -26.50
N SER A 6 -29.42 23.72 -25.20
CA SER A 6 -28.16 24.23 -24.66
C SER A 6 -27.11 23.13 -24.76
N THR A 7 -26.16 23.28 -25.68
CA THR A 7 -24.96 22.45 -25.76
C THR A 7 -23.97 22.86 -24.68
N ASN A 8 -24.31 22.61 -23.41
CA ASN A 8 -23.34 22.71 -22.33
C ASN A 8 -22.46 21.44 -22.34
N THR A 9 -21.57 21.36 -23.33
CA THR A 9 -20.53 20.34 -23.36
C THR A 9 -19.48 20.75 -22.33
N THR A 10 -19.60 20.23 -21.11
CA THR A 10 -18.56 20.43 -20.08
C THR A 10 -17.30 19.69 -20.50
N SER A 11 -16.14 20.35 -20.40
CA SER A 11 -14.83 19.73 -20.64
C SER A 11 -14.63 18.47 -19.79
N THR A 12 -14.04 17.43 -20.37
CA THR A 12 -13.62 16.20 -19.69
C THR A 12 -12.48 16.46 -18.69
N PRO A 13 -12.26 15.56 -17.71
CA PRO A 13 -11.09 15.65 -16.83
C PRO A 13 -9.75 15.68 -17.58
N GLY A 14 -9.61 14.92 -18.66
CA GLY A 14 -8.40 14.88 -19.48
C GLY A 14 -8.11 16.22 -20.17
N GLU A 15 -9.13 16.85 -20.76
CA GLU A 15 -8.99 18.17 -21.38
C GLU A 15 -8.58 19.24 -20.35
N ARG A 16 -9.16 19.19 -19.15
CA ARG A 16 -8.78 20.11 -18.06
C ARG A 16 -7.36 19.87 -17.55
N ALA A 17 -6.95 18.61 -17.41
CA ALA A 17 -5.58 18.27 -16.99
C ALA A 17 -4.55 18.77 -18.01
N TRP A 18 -4.79 18.56 -19.30
CA TRP A 18 -3.92 19.08 -20.37
C TRP A 18 -3.90 20.61 -20.45
N ALA A 19 -5.04 21.26 -20.22
CA ALA A 19 -5.08 22.73 -20.14
C ALA A 19 -4.22 23.26 -18.98
N LEU A 20 -4.33 22.65 -17.79
CA LEU A 20 -3.49 23.00 -16.63
C LEU A 20 -2.00 22.75 -16.90
N PHE A 21 -1.66 21.57 -17.45
CA PHE A 21 -0.29 21.20 -17.76
C PHE A 21 0.39 22.23 -18.69
N ARG A 22 -0.29 22.65 -19.75
CA ARG A 22 0.22 23.69 -20.67
C ARG A 22 0.49 25.02 -19.95
N VAL A 23 -0.46 25.48 -19.13
CA VAL A 23 -0.28 26.73 -18.35
C VAL A 23 0.91 26.61 -17.38
N MET A 24 1.11 25.44 -16.76
CA MET A 24 2.25 25.22 -15.86
C MET A 24 3.58 25.18 -16.61
N GLN A 25 3.63 24.58 -17.81
CA GLN A 25 4.81 24.60 -18.68
C GLN A 25 5.14 26.01 -19.18
N GLU A 26 4.16 26.76 -19.70
CA GLU A 26 4.35 28.14 -20.18
C GLU A 26 4.89 29.06 -19.08
N LYS A 27 4.53 28.78 -17.82
CA LYS A 27 5.01 29.50 -16.64
C LYS A 27 6.34 28.97 -16.09
N ASN A 28 6.96 27.98 -16.73
CA ASN A 28 8.18 27.28 -16.26
C ASN A 28 8.05 26.72 -14.84
N LEU A 29 6.87 26.23 -14.46
CA LEU A 29 6.60 25.66 -13.13
C LEU A 29 6.82 24.15 -13.06
N ILE A 30 6.95 23.48 -14.22
CA ILE A 30 7.25 22.06 -14.33
C ILE A 30 8.49 21.93 -15.23
N PRO A 31 9.61 21.39 -14.72
CA PRO A 31 10.78 21.12 -15.55
C PRO A 31 10.47 20.13 -16.68
N ASP A 32 11.18 20.27 -17.81
CA ASP A 32 11.08 19.31 -18.92
C ASP A 32 11.40 17.89 -18.45
N GLY A 33 10.58 16.92 -18.85
CA GLY A 33 10.75 15.51 -18.49
C GLY A 33 10.31 15.13 -17.07
N TYR A 34 9.84 16.09 -16.24
CA TYR A 34 9.49 15.82 -14.85
C TYR A 34 8.31 14.83 -14.71
N VAL A 35 7.26 14.99 -15.51
CA VAL A 35 6.07 14.12 -15.44
C VAL A 35 6.40 12.71 -15.92
N GLU A 36 7.21 12.60 -16.98
CA GLU A 36 7.69 11.33 -17.52
C GLU A 36 8.56 10.60 -16.51
N GLY A 37 9.52 11.30 -15.89
CA GLY A 37 10.39 10.74 -14.87
C GLY A 37 9.62 10.28 -13.62
N LEU A 38 8.64 11.07 -13.16
CA LEU A 38 7.78 10.68 -12.05
C LEU A 38 6.91 9.47 -12.41
N THR A 39 6.36 9.43 -13.62
CA THR A 39 5.57 8.29 -14.10
C THR A 39 6.40 7.03 -14.12
N GLN A 40 7.63 7.10 -14.65
CA GLN A 40 8.56 5.98 -14.69
C GLN A 40 8.93 5.49 -13.28
N LEU A 41 9.28 6.41 -12.37
CA LEU A 41 9.57 6.09 -10.97
C LEU A 41 8.41 5.31 -10.34
N MET A 42 7.19 5.82 -10.49
CA MET A 42 5.99 5.22 -9.90
C MET A 42 5.63 3.87 -10.54
N SER A 43 5.89 3.67 -11.84
CA SER A 43 5.54 2.43 -12.54
C SER A 43 6.60 1.33 -12.41
N GLU A 44 7.86 1.69 -12.21
CA GLU A 44 8.97 0.74 -12.25
C GLU A 44 9.59 0.46 -10.87
N GLN A 45 9.64 1.45 -9.97
CA GLN A 45 10.36 1.30 -8.70
C GLN A 45 9.44 1.05 -7.50
N PHE A 46 8.22 1.59 -7.52
CA PHE A 46 7.25 1.45 -6.43
C PHE A 46 6.41 0.18 -6.60
N ASP A 47 7.02 -0.95 -6.24
CA ASP A 47 6.47 -2.29 -6.43
C ASP A 47 6.20 -3.01 -5.09
N PRO A 48 5.00 -3.61 -4.88
CA PRO A 48 4.75 -4.53 -3.76
C PRO A 48 5.78 -5.65 -3.56
N ALA A 49 6.48 -6.08 -4.62
CA ALA A 49 7.56 -7.06 -4.54
C ALA A 49 8.69 -6.63 -3.59
N ASN A 50 8.90 -5.32 -3.40
CA ASN A 50 9.85 -4.78 -2.44
C ASN A 50 9.45 -5.12 -1.01
N GLY A 51 8.19 -4.88 -0.63
CA GLY A 51 7.66 -5.25 0.67
C GLY A 51 7.61 -6.76 0.89
N ALA A 52 7.31 -7.52 -0.16
CA ALA A 52 7.37 -8.98 -0.13
C ALA A 52 8.78 -9.49 0.22
N ARG A 53 9.82 -8.86 -0.34
CA ARG A 53 11.22 -9.18 -0.02
C ARG A 53 11.57 -8.83 1.41
N VAL A 54 11.12 -7.66 1.91
CA VAL A 54 11.32 -7.25 3.31
C VAL A 54 10.69 -8.27 4.27
N VAL A 55 9.46 -8.72 4.00
CA VAL A 55 8.79 -9.76 4.81
C VAL A 55 9.51 -11.09 4.73
N ALA A 56 9.87 -11.55 3.53
CA ALA A 56 10.57 -12.81 3.35
C ALA A 56 11.92 -12.84 4.08
N ARG A 57 12.67 -11.73 4.03
CA ARG A 57 13.91 -11.57 4.80
C ARG A 57 13.66 -11.69 6.29
N ALA A 58 12.66 -10.99 6.82
CA ALA A 58 12.31 -11.04 8.24
C ALA A 58 11.85 -12.44 8.71
N TRP A 59 11.36 -13.29 7.81
CA TRP A 59 11.00 -14.67 8.15
C TRP A 59 12.18 -15.64 8.25
N VAL A 60 13.34 -15.30 7.66
CA VAL A 60 14.52 -16.18 7.62
C VAL A 60 15.72 -15.61 8.38
N ASP A 61 15.70 -14.32 8.71
CA ASP A 61 16.75 -13.60 9.41
C ASP A 61 16.18 -12.91 10.67
N PRO A 62 16.39 -13.50 11.86
CA PRO A 62 15.90 -12.94 13.12
C PRO A 62 16.47 -11.56 13.47
N GLU A 63 17.72 -11.26 13.10
CA GLU A 63 18.34 -9.95 13.37
C GLU A 63 17.71 -8.88 12.47
N PHE A 64 17.48 -9.20 11.20
CA PHE A 64 16.75 -8.31 10.30
C PHE A 64 15.30 -8.10 10.78
N ARG A 65 14.62 -9.14 11.27
CA ARG A 65 13.28 -9.01 11.85
C ARG A 65 13.26 -8.06 13.04
N GLU A 66 14.22 -8.18 13.96
CA GLU A 66 14.32 -7.28 15.10
C GLU A 66 14.51 -5.83 14.64
N LEU A 67 15.40 -5.61 13.65
CA LEU A 67 15.58 -4.29 13.05
C LEU A 67 14.29 -3.76 12.42
N LEU A 68 13.60 -4.56 11.61
CA LEU A 68 12.37 -4.16 10.93
C LEU A 68 11.28 -3.71 11.92
N LEU A 69 11.14 -4.40 13.05
CA LEU A 69 10.15 -4.05 14.08
C LEU A 69 10.55 -2.82 14.90
N LYS A 70 11.86 -2.57 15.06
CA LYS A 70 12.38 -1.42 15.78
C LYS A 70 12.43 -0.15 14.93
N ASP A 71 12.86 -0.28 13.69
CA ASP A 71 13.08 0.82 12.74
C ASP A 71 12.86 0.30 11.30
N GLY A 72 11.60 0.37 10.85
CA GLY A 72 11.22 -0.08 9.53
C GLY A 72 11.86 0.73 8.41
N THR A 73 12.15 2.02 8.64
CA THR A 73 12.84 2.87 7.67
C THR A 73 14.26 2.38 7.46
N ALA A 74 15.02 2.14 8.54
CA ALA A 74 16.39 1.64 8.46
C ALA A 74 16.45 0.24 7.82
N ALA A 75 15.51 -0.65 8.15
CA ALA A 75 15.42 -1.97 7.54
C ALA A 75 15.18 -1.90 6.01
N CYS A 76 14.21 -1.10 5.59
CA CYS A 76 13.90 -0.92 4.16
C CYS A 76 15.05 -0.23 3.40
N ALA A 77 15.77 0.68 4.05
CA ALA A 77 16.92 1.37 3.47
C ALA A 77 18.09 0.42 3.10
N GLN A 78 18.24 -0.73 3.78
CA GLN A 78 19.26 -1.73 3.41
C GLN A 78 19.08 -2.27 1.97
N PHE A 79 17.86 -2.20 1.44
CA PHE A 79 17.53 -2.59 0.08
C PHE A 79 17.39 -1.41 -0.88
N GLY A 80 17.59 -0.18 -0.40
CA GLY A 80 17.35 1.04 -1.16
C GLY A 80 15.89 1.45 -1.27
N TYR A 81 14.98 0.81 -0.52
CA TYR A 81 13.54 1.13 -0.53
C TYR A 81 13.25 2.37 0.32
N THR A 82 13.58 3.53 -0.22
CA THR A 82 13.42 4.84 0.41
C THR A 82 12.71 5.80 -0.53
N GLY A 83 12.33 6.98 -0.02
CA GLY A 83 11.77 8.04 -0.84
C GLY A 83 10.36 8.46 -0.41
N PRO A 84 9.59 9.07 -1.32
CA PRO A 84 8.33 9.72 -0.97
C PRO A 84 7.32 8.73 -0.43
N GLN A 85 6.58 9.14 0.61
CA GLN A 85 5.60 8.29 1.29
C GLN A 85 6.23 7.02 1.89
N GLY A 86 7.49 7.09 2.30
CA GLY A 86 8.25 6.03 2.96
C GLY A 86 9.33 6.57 3.90
N GLU A 87 9.19 7.83 4.32
CA GLU A 87 10.13 8.52 5.19
C GLU A 87 10.10 7.96 6.63
N TYR A 88 8.93 7.49 7.08
CA TYR A 88 8.71 6.92 8.42
C TYR A 88 7.97 5.58 8.34
N ILE A 89 8.70 4.50 8.08
CA ILE A 89 8.14 3.17 7.90
C ILE A 89 8.01 2.46 9.25
N VAL A 90 6.83 1.91 9.52
CA VAL A 90 6.55 1.11 10.73
C VAL A 90 6.02 -0.25 10.31
N ALA A 91 6.73 -1.31 10.71
CA ALA A 91 6.27 -2.67 10.53
C ALA A 91 5.26 -3.06 11.63
N LEU A 92 4.16 -3.67 11.21
CA LEU A 92 3.07 -4.11 12.09
C LEU A 92 3.04 -5.63 12.13
N GLU A 93 3.51 -6.21 13.22
CA GLU A 93 3.59 -7.67 13.35
C GLU A 93 2.26 -8.32 13.65
N ASP A 94 1.85 -9.24 12.78
CA ASP A 94 0.79 -10.20 13.06
C ASP A 94 1.30 -11.34 13.95
N THR A 95 0.40 -11.90 14.77
CA THR A 95 0.64 -13.10 15.56
C THR A 95 -0.49 -14.10 15.37
N SER A 96 -0.42 -15.26 16.03
CA SER A 96 -1.51 -16.24 16.00
C SER A 96 -2.84 -15.70 16.57
N THR A 97 -2.81 -14.63 17.35
CA THR A 97 -3.99 -14.03 17.99
C THR A 97 -4.22 -12.57 17.60
N LEU A 98 -3.41 -12.01 16.69
CA LEU A 98 -3.50 -10.61 16.26
C LEU A 98 -3.32 -10.49 14.74
N LYS A 99 -4.32 -9.89 14.08
CA LYS A 99 -4.26 -9.45 12.69
C LYS A 99 -4.27 -7.93 12.62
N ASN A 100 -3.22 -7.34 12.07
CA ASN A 100 -3.15 -5.94 11.72
C ASN A 100 -3.70 -5.71 10.31
N VAL A 101 -4.37 -4.59 10.10
CA VAL A 101 -4.84 -4.14 8.79
C VAL A 101 -4.74 -2.62 8.70
N ILE A 102 -4.31 -2.10 7.55
CA ILE A 102 -3.98 -0.69 7.35
C ILE A 102 -5.08 0.04 6.56
N VAL A 103 -5.40 1.27 6.95
CA VAL A 103 -6.27 2.18 6.22
C VAL A 103 -5.79 3.62 6.33
N CYS A 104 -6.28 4.48 5.46
CA CYS A 104 -6.23 5.92 5.62
C CYS A 104 -7.66 6.45 5.47
N SER A 105 -8.37 6.60 6.59
CA SER A 105 -9.77 6.99 6.58
C SER A 105 -9.97 8.38 5.93
N LEU A 106 -8.98 9.27 6.09
CA LEU A 106 -9.02 10.66 5.62
C LEU A 106 -8.75 10.80 4.12
N CYS A 107 -7.88 9.98 3.52
CA CYS A 107 -7.55 10.09 2.10
C CYS A 107 -7.10 8.76 1.48
N SER A 108 -5.79 8.51 1.41
CA SER A 108 -5.22 7.39 0.65
C SER A 108 -3.74 7.11 0.96
N CYS A 109 -3.25 7.50 2.14
CA CYS A 109 -1.84 7.33 2.51
C CYS A 109 -1.42 5.84 2.47
N THR A 110 -0.35 5.51 1.74
CA THR A 110 0.28 4.18 1.73
C THR A 110 1.79 4.29 1.62
N ASN A 111 2.49 3.22 1.98
CA ASN A 111 3.95 3.14 1.89
C ASN A 111 4.42 2.89 0.44
N TRP A 112 4.72 3.93 -0.34
CA TRP A 112 5.02 3.74 -1.77
C TRP A 112 6.26 2.90 -2.05
N PRO A 113 7.41 3.09 -1.36
CA PRO A 113 8.62 2.32 -1.67
C PRO A 113 8.45 0.80 -1.55
N VAL A 114 7.57 0.31 -0.66
CA VAL A 114 7.42 -1.14 -0.41
C VAL A 114 6.04 -1.73 -0.69
N LEU A 115 4.98 -0.92 -0.78
CA LEU A 115 3.63 -1.37 -1.18
C LEU A 115 3.25 -0.89 -2.59
N GLY A 116 3.98 0.03 -3.19
CA GLY A 116 3.55 0.70 -4.43
C GLY A 116 2.33 1.61 -4.26
N LEU A 117 1.82 2.14 -5.37
CA LEU A 117 0.66 3.04 -5.37
C LEU A 117 -0.62 2.35 -4.89
N PRO A 118 -1.47 2.99 -4.06
CA PRO A 118 -2.68 2.35 -3.54
C PRO A 118 -3.62 1.86 -4.65
N PRO A 119 -4.18 0.64 -4.54
CA PRO A 119 -5.20 0.17 -5.46
C PRO A 119 -6.47 0.99 -5.31
N GLU A 120 -7.33 0.99 -6.33
CA GLU A 120 -8.53 1.83 -6.34
C GLU A 120 -9.46 1.56 -5.16
N TRP A 121 -9.64 0.28 -4.80
CA TRP A 121 -10.48 -0.12 -3.67
C TRP A 121 -10.01 0.45 -2.33
N TYR A 122 -8.70 0.63 -2.14
CA TYR A 122 -8.13 1.18 -0.91
C TYR A 122 -8.50 2.66 -0.73
N LYS A 123 -8.58 3.40 -1.84
CA LYS A 123 -8.95 4.82 -1.88
C LYS A 123 -10.46 5.04 -1.80
N GLY A 124 -11.24 4.00 -2.10
CA GLY A 124 -12.69 4.02 -2.11
C GLY A 124 -13.30 4.23 -0.73
N PHE A 125 -14.45 4.92 -0.69
CA PHE A 125 -15.19 5.18 0.55
C PHE A 125 -15.63 3.89 1.25
N GLU A 126 -15.99 2.86 0.48
CA GLU A 126 -16.45 1.57 1.00
C GLU A 126 -15.43 0.93 1.95
N TYR A 127 -14.16 0.94 1.56
CA TYR A 127 -13.08 0.43 2.41
C TYR A 127 -12.80 1.38 3.57
N ARG A 128 -12.56 2.66 3.27
CA ARG A 128 -12.06 3.65 4.23
C ARG A 128 -13.02 3.96 5.37
N ALA A 129 -14.31 4.06 5.07
CA ALA A 129 -15.33 4.39 6.07
C ALA A 129 -15.67 3.18 6.95
N ARG A 130 -15.68 1.97 6.38
CA ARG A 130 -16.14 0.77 7.09
C ARG A 130 -15.04 0.07 7.87
N LEU A 131 -13.80 0.02 7.38
CA LEU A 131 -12.76 -0.79 8.02
C LEU A 131 -12.54 -0.41 9.48
N VAL A 132 -12.53 0.89 9.80
CA VAL A 132 -12.34 1.40 11.17
C VAL A 132 -13.49 1.08 12.13
N ARG A 133 -14.67 0.73 11.59
CA ARG A 133 -15.89 0.43 12.38
C ARG A 133 -16.18 -1.07 12.43
N GLU A 134 -15.93 -1.78 11.33
CA GLU A 134 -16.39 -3.15 11.08
C GLU A 134 -15.26 -4.02 10.52
N GLY A 135 -14.02 -3.81 10.98
CA GLY A 135 -12.80 -4.40 10.40
C GLY A 135 -12.89 -5.90 10.10
N ARG A 136 -13.37 -6.72 11.05
CA ARG A 136 -13.55 -8.17 10.83
C ARG A 136 -14.55 -8.48 9.72
N THR A 137 -15.66 -7.75 9.64
CA THR A 137 -16.68 -7.94 8.60
C THR A 137 -16.12 -7.58 7.23
N VAL A 138 -15.42 -6.45 7.11
CA VAL A 138 -14.77 -6.04 5.86
C VAL A 138 -13.73 -7.05 5.41
N LEU A 139 -12.89 -7.57 6.31
CA LEU A 139 -11.92 -8.62 5.98
C LEU A 139 -12.60 -9.88 5.44
N ARG A 140 -13.71 -10.31 6.04
CA ARG A 140 -14.50 -11.45 5.56
C ARG A 140 -15.10 -11.20 4.17
N GLU A 141 -15.63 -10.01 3.91
CA GLU A 141 -16.16 -9.62 2.58
C GLU A 141 -15.07 -9.63 1.50
N LEU A 142 -13.83 -9.29 1.88
CA LEU A 142 -12.64 -9.39 1.03
C LEU A 142 -12.06 -10.82 0.92
N GLY A 143 -12.69 -11.82 1.56
CA GLY A 143 -12.32 -13.23 1.47
C GLY A 143 -11.36 -13.73 2.56
N THR A 144 -11.11 -12.94 3.60
CA THR A 144 -10.27 -13.30 4.75
C THR A 144 -11.12 -13.58 5.98
N ASN A 145 -11.45 -14.86 6.16
CA ASN A 145 -12.14 -15.34 7.36
C ASN A 145 -11.13 -15.64 8.46
N LEU A 146 -11.23 -14.91 9.57
CA LEU A 146 -10.36 -15.10 10.74
C LEU A 146 -11.14 -15.81 11.86
N PRO A 147 -10.49 -16.70 12.63
CA PRO A 147 -11.05 -17.24 13.87
C PRO A 147 -11.56 -16.13 14.81
N GLU A 148 -12.58 -16.43 15.62
CA GLU A 148 -13.24 -15.45 16.48
C GLU A 148 -12.31 -14.86 17.54
N ASP A 149 -11.34 -15.65 18.00
CA ASP A 149 -10.34 -15.30 19.01
C ASP A 149 -9.17 -14.44 18.48
N VAL A 150 -9.01 -14.32 17.16
CA VAL A 150 -7.99 -13.44 16.56
C VAL A 150 -8.44 -11.99 16.62
N VAL A 151 -7.75 -11.14 17.37
CA VAL A 151 -8.04 -9.70 17.43
C VAL A 151 -7.69 -9.04 16.10
N VAL A 152 -8.62 -8.23 15.55
CA VAL A 152 -8.35 -7.38 14.38
C VAL A 152 -7.99 -5.98 14.85
N LYS A 153 -6.74 -5.55 14.62
CA LYS A 153 -6.26 -4.21 14.92
C LYS A 153 -6.16 -3.38 13.64
N VAL A 154 -7.02 -2.38 13.56
CA VAL A 154 -7.04 -1.44 12.43
C VAL A 154 -6.08 -0.29 12.72
N TRP A 155 -5.20 -0.02 11.77
CA TRP A 155 -4.24 1.09 11.83
C TRP A 155 -4.66 2.16 10.84
N ASP A 156 -5.17 3.26 11.38
CA ASP A 156 -5.54 4.43 10.58
C ASP A 156 -4.35 5.37 10.42
N THR A 157 -3.95 5.59 9.17
CA THR A 157 -2.80 6.41 8.78
C THR A 157 -3.23 7.88 8.79
N THR A 158 -3.15 8.49 9.97
CA THR A 158 -3.54 9.89 10.24
C THR A 158 -2.35 10.85 10.33
N ALA A 159 -1.12 10.32 10.31
CA ALA A 159 0.13 11.06 10.37
C ALA A 159 1.08 10.60 9.26
N GLU A 160 2.35 11.04 9.30
CA GLU A 160 3.35 10.71 8.29
C GLU A 160 3.99 9.31 8.43
N SER A 161 3.62 8.54 9.46
CA SER A 161 3.96 7.11 9.52
C SER A 161 3.33 6.36 8.35
N ARG A 162 4.08 5.40 7.79
CA ARG A 162 3.64 4.57 6.67
C ARG A 162 3.81 3.12 7.07
N TYR A 163 2.69 2.41 7.17
CA TYR A 163 2.66 1.07 7.71
C TYR A 163 2.92 0.00 6.64
N LEU A 164 3.49 -1.11 7.08
CA LEU A 164 3.59 -2.37 6.36
C LEU A 164 3.23 -3.49 7.34
N VAL A 165 2.36 -4.42 6.96
CA VAL A 165 2.09 -5.61 7.79
C VAL A 165 3.19 -6.64 7.61
N LEU A 166 3.77 -7.11 8.72
CA LEU A 166 4.60 -8.31 8.78
C LEU A 166 3.70 -9.49 9.17
N PRO A 167 3.21 -10.29 8.20
CA PRO A 167 2.33 -11.42 8.47
C PRO A 167 3.05 -12.57 9.19
N VAL A 168 2.27 -13.43 9.86
CA VAL A 168 2.77 -14.73 10.33
C VAL A 168 3.22 -15.57 9.15
N ARG A 169 4.41 -16.18 9.25
CA ARG A 169 4.91 -17.14 8.25
C ARG A 169 3.97 -18.33 8.15
N PRO A 170 3.47 -18.71 6.95
CA PRO A 170 2.63 -19.87 6.81
C PRO A 170 3.31 -21.16 7.29
N ALA A 171 2.53 -22.05 7.91
CA ALA A 171 2.99 -23.40 8.22
C ALA A 171 3.33 -24.18 6.94
N GLY A 172 4.22 -25.17 7.04
CA GLY A 172 4.64 -26.00 5.90
C GLY A 172 5.66 -25.32 4.98
N THR A 173 6.28 -24.23 5.41
CA THR A 173 7.24 -23.46 4.61
C THR A 173 8.69 -23.61 5.08
N ASP A 174 9.00 -24.50 6.03
CA ASP A 174 10.33 -24.59 6.69
C ASP A 174 11.49 -24.78 5.72
N GLY A 175 11.28 -25.52 4.63
CA GLY A 175 12.30 -25.79 3.59
C GLY A 175 12.29 -24.80 2.42
N MET A 176 11.44 -23.78 2.42
CA MET A 176 11.36 -22.82 1.32
C MET A 176 12.50 -21.81 1.37
N SER A 177 13.05 -21.48 0.20
CA SER A 177 14.02 -20.40 0.06
C SER A 177 13.37 -19.03 0.28
N GLU A 178 14.19 -18.00 0.56
CA GLU A 178 13.71 -16.61 0.69
C GLU A 178 12.88 -16.16 -0.53
N ALA A 179 13.30 -16.51 -1.74
CA ALA A 179 12.58 -16.19 -2.97
C ALA A 179 11.23 -16.92 -3.08
N GLN A 180 11.16 -18.17 -2.63
CA GLN A 180 9.91 -18.92 -2.59
C GLN A 180 8.95 -18.35 -1.53
N LEU A 181 9.48 -17.92 -0.38
CA LEU A 181 8.71 -17.25 0.66
C LEU A 181 8.17 -15.88 0.20
N GLN A 182 8.99 -15.11 -0.51
CA GLN A 182 8.62 -13.82 -1.09
C GLN A 182 7.39 -13.96 -2.00
N ALA A 183 7.31 -15.03 -2.79
CA ALA A 183 6.18 -15.29 -3.68
C ALA A 183 4.83 -15.49 -2.95
N LEU A 184 4.84 -15.77 -1.64
CA LEU A 184 3.64 -15.92 -0.82
C LEU A 184 3.06 -14.58 -0.35
N VAL A 185 3.82 -13.50 -0.50
CA VAL A 185 3.49 -12.19 0.06
C VAL A 185 2.99 -11.26 -1.04
N THR A 186 1.68 -11.08 -1.11
CA THR A 186 1.04 -10.16 -2.06
C THR A 186 0.85 -8.78 -1.44
N LYS A 187 0.49 -7.79 -2.26
CA LYS A 187 0.11 -6.46 -1.77
C LYS A 187 -1.00 -6.50 -0.72
N ASP A 188 -1.99 -7.37 -0.91
CA ASP A 188 -3.11 -7.53 0.02
C ASP A 188 -2.65 -8.08 1.37
N VAL A 189 -1.60 -8.93 1.37
CA VAL A 189 -0.93 -9.39 2.60
C VAL A 189 -0.20 -8.23 3.28
N LEU A 190 0.52 -7.40 2.51
CA LEU A 190 1.26 -6.24 3.03
C LEU A 190 0.33 -5.15 3.61
N ILE A 191 -0.89 -4.99 3.07
CA ILE A 191 -1.94 -4.10 3.61
C ILE A 191 -2.63 -4.74 4.82
N GLY A 192 -2.66 -6.08 4.87
CA GLY A 192 -3.27 -6.87 5.92
C GLY A 192 -4.71 -7.30 5.66
N VAL A 193 -5.18 -7.20 4.41
CA VAL A 193 -6.52 -7.68 4.01
C VAL A 193 -6.53 -9.15 3.59
N ALA A 194 -5.35 -9.76 3.40
CA ALA A 194 -5.18 -11.18 3.10
C ALA A 194 -4.15 -11.84 4.02
N LEU A 195 -4.13 -13.18 3.99
CA LEU A 195 -3.10 -14.02 4.60
C LEU A 195 -2.19 -14.59 3.49
N PRO A 196 -0.89 -14.76 3.73
CA PRO A 196 -0.01 -15.49 2.81
C PRO A 196 -0.47 -16.94 2.70
N ARG A 197 -0.48 -17.51 1.49
CA ARG A 197 -0.97 -18.87 1.22
C ARG A 197 0.09 -19.67 0.50
N VAL A 198 0.37 -20.87 1.00
CA VAL A 198 1.08 -21.91 0.25
C VAL A 198 0.10 -22.43 -0.81
N GLY A 199 0.53 -22.44 -2.08
CA GLY A 199 -0.28 -22.90 -3.22
C GLY A 199 -0.64 -24.38 -3.15
#